data_AF-A0AA90NLR8-F1
#
_entry.id   AF-A0AA90NLR8-F1
#
_cell.length_a   1.000
_cell.length_b   1.000
_cell.length_c   1.000
_cell.angle_alpha   90.00
_cell.angle_beta   90.00
_cell.angle_gamma   90.00
#
_symmetry.space_group_name_H-M   'P 1'
#
loop_
_entity.id
_entity.type
_entity.pdbx_description
1 polymer ?
#
loop_
_entity_poly.entity_id
_entity_poly.type
_entity_poly.pdbx_seq_one_letter_code
_entity_poly.pdbx_strand_id
1 'polypeptide(L)'
;MLNIRAIYYNSINESLYVYQSRSHPIYHSETNCLCGAVKIIAEEVNPKFTVCHCRSCRTWGGSSFFAVKCGTRVKIEGEDKVKMYESSSWASRGFCAECGTHLFYKFKASGEYNIPVGLFQNLKGLEMDMQYFSDMRPSYYCFTNTTKEMTTAEVMAYFSAKV
;
A
#
# COMPACT_ATOMS: atom_id res chain seq x y z
N MET A 1 -33.63 -18.32 5.64
CA MET A 1 -33.86 -18.40 7.10
C MET A 1 -32.51 -18.50 7.79
N LEU A 2 -31.97 -17.38 8.25
CA LEU A 2 -30.70 -17.33 8.96
C LEU A 2 -30.92 -17.76 10.41
N ASN A 3 -30.29 -18.87 10.78
CA ASN A 3 -30.32 -19.38 12.14
C ASN A 3 -29.29 -18.60 12.97
N ILE A 4 -29.76 -17.65 13.76
CA ILE A 4 -28.96 -16.89 14.72
C ILE A 4 -28.71 -17.82 15.91
N ARG A 5 -27.45 -18.13 16.20
CA ARG A 5 -27.06 -18.68 17.52
C ARG A 5 -26.00 -17.78 18.17
N ALA A 6 -26.25 -17.53 19.45
CA ALA A 6 -25.61 -16.55 20.29
C ALA A 6 -24.33 -17.08 20.96
N ILE A 7 -23.40 -16.14 21.17
CA ILE A 7 -22.44 -15.94 22.28
C ILE A 7 -21.42 -17.05 22.61
N TYR A 8 -20.13 -16.69 22.60
CA TYR A 8 -19.21 -17.00 23.69
C TYR A 8 -18.31 -15.78 23.98
N TYR A 9 -18.37 -15.29 25.22
CA TYR A 9 -17.38 -14.39 25.82
C TYR A 9 -16.29 -15.30 26.42
N ASN A 10 -15.03 -15.10 26.07
CA ASN A 10 -13.93 -15.71 26.81
C ASN A 10 -12.79 -14.69 26.96
N SER A 11 -12.42 -14.47 28.21
CA SER A 11 -11.52 -13.43 28.69
C SER A 11 -10.06 -13.86 28.54
N ILE A 12 -9.42 -13.56 27.41
CA ILE A 12 -7.97 -13.52 27.27
C ILE A 12 -7.61 -12.64 26.07
N ASN A 13 -6.71 -11.69 26.30
CA ASN A 13 -6.18 -10.73 25.32
C ASN A 13 -5.66 -11.44 24.05
N GLU A 14 -6.32 -11.24 22.91
CA GLU A 14 -5.73 -11.06 21.58
C GLU A 14 -6.87 -10.80 20.59
N SER A 15 -7.00 -9.55 20.14
CA SER A 15 -8.02 -9.13 19.17
C SER A 15 -7.69 -9.64 17.77
N LEU A 16 -8.09 -10.86 17.44
CA LEU A 16 -8.19 -11.36 16.06
C LEU A 16 -9.67 -11.38 15.64
N TYR A 17 -10.19 -10.21 15.27
CA TYR A 17 -11.48 -10.12 14.57
C TYR A 17 -11.27 -10.48 13.09
N VAL A 18 -11.29 -11.78 12.78
CA VAL A 18 -11.34 -12.26 11.38
C VAL A 18 -12.81 -12.51 11.03
N TYR A 19 -13.46 -11.52 10.42
CA TYR A 19 -14.78 -11.71 9.79
C TYR A 19 -14.56 -12.22 8.36
N GLN A 20 -14.72 -13.53 8.16
CA GLN A 20 -14.26 -14.19 6.94
C GLN A 20 -15.37 -14.34 5.90
N SER A 21 -15.38 -13.48 4.88
CA SER A 21 -15.88 -13.81 3.54
C SER A 21 -14.69 -13.89 2.58
N ARG A 22 -14.15 -15.10 2.40
CA ARG A 22 -13.19 -15.52 1.34
C ARG A 22 -12.08 -14.53 0.91
N SER A 23 -11.48 -13.77 1.82
CA SER A 23 -10.45 -12.77 1.48
C SER A 23 -9.27 -12.82 2.46
N HIS A 24 -8.09 -12.52 1.94
CA HIS A 24 -6.76 -12.70 2.53
C HIS A 24 -6.62 -12.06 3.93
N PRO A 25 -5.70 -12.53 4.79
CA PRO A 25 -5.51 -11.93 6.10
C PRO A 25 -5.16 -10.45 5.97
N ILE A 26 -5.93 -9.59 6.63
CA ILE A 26 -5.69 -8.16 6.75
C ILE A 26 -4.96 -7.93 8.07
N TYR A 27 -3.84 -7.23 8.04
CA TYR A 27 -2.99 -7.03 9.22
C TYR A 27 -3.05 -5.59 9.71
N HIS A 28 -3.00 -5.44 11.04
CA HIS A 28 -2.58 -4.19 11.67
C HIS A 28 -1.05 -4.14 11.70
N SER A 29 -0.44 -3.05 11.23
CA SER A 29 1.02 -2.90 11.24
C SER A 29 1.46 -1.45 11.39
N GLU A 30 2.65 -1.28 11.95
CA GLU A 30 3.27 0.02 12.17
C GLU A 30 4.59 0.12 11.40
N THR A 31 4.93 1.33 10.99
CA THR A 31 6.22 1.64 10.38
C THR A 31 6.62 3.09 10.68
N ASN A 32 7.87 3.43 10.40
CA ASN A 32 8.41 4.77 10.56
C ASN A 32 9.30 5.15 9.38
N CYS A 33 9.47 6.45 9.17
CA CYS A 33 10.50 6.96 8.27
C CYS A 33 11.91 6.62 8.79
N LEU A 34 12.93 6.79 7.94
CA LEU A 34 14.32 6.45 8.28
C LEU A 34 14.82 7.15 9.56
N CYS A 35 14.48 8.42 9.77
CA CYS A 35 14.87 9.17 10.97
C CYS A 35 13.91 8.95 12.17
N GLY A 36 12.84 8.19 12.00
CA GLY A 36 11.83 7.95 13.05
C GLY A 36 10.87 9.12 13.31
N ALA A 37 11.06 10.28 12.65
CA ALA A 37 10.28 11.48 12.90
C ALA A 37 8.81 11.39 12.46
N VAL A 38 8.48 10.46 11.56
CA VAL A 38 7.12 10.15 11.12
C VAL A 38 6.84 8.68 11.39
N LYS A 39 5.79 8.38 12.15
CA LYS A 39 5.28 7.03 12.39
C LYS A 39 3.93 6.86 11.69
N ILE A 40 3.72 5.72 11.05
CA ILE A 40 2.49 5.36 10.36
C ILE A 40 1.93 4.08 10.96
N ILE A 41 0.65 4.10 11.31
CA ILE A 41 -0.10 2.96 11.83
C ILE A 41 -1.19 2.65 10.83
N ALA A 42 -1.12 1.49 10.18
CA ALA A 42 -2.08 1.03 9.19
C ALA A 42 -2.88 -0.14 9.76
N GLU A 43 -4.21 0.02 9.86
CA GLU A 43 -5.08 -1.03 10.40
C GLU A 43 -5.45 -2.09 9.36
N GLU A 44 -5.29 -1.79 8.07
CA GLU A 44 -5.76 -2.63 6.97
C GLU A 44 -4.68 -2.96 5.94
N VAL A 45 -3.59 -3.58 6.37
CA VAL A 45 -2.52 -3.98 5.44
C VAL A 45 -2.90 -5.27 4.72
N ASN A 46 -3.06 -5.19 3.41
CA ASN A 46 -3.18 -6.34 2.52
C ASN A 46 -1.77 -6.89 2.19
N PRO A 47 -1.47 -8.18 2.43
CA PRO A 47 -0.15 -8.77 2.12
C PRO A 47 0.11 -8.90 0.61
N LYS A 48 -0.91 -8.74 -0.23
CA LYS A 48 -0.71 -8.58 -1.67
C LYS A 48 -0.19 -7.19 -1.97
N PHE A 49 0.91 -7.13 -2.70
CA PHE A 49 1.56 -5.88 -3.07
C PHE A 49 1.70 -5.74 -4.58
N THR A 50 1.65 -4.48 -5.00
CA THR A 50 1.83 -4.08 -6.38
C THR A 50 3.23 -3.54 -6.58
N VAL A 51 3.79 -3.79 -7.76
CA VAL A 51 5.00 -3.12 -8.24
C VAL A 51 4.67 -2.22 -9.42
N CYS A 52 5.07 -0.95 -9.34
CA CYS A 52 4.83 0.02 -10.40
C CYS A 52 6.14 0.41 -11.09
N HIS A 53 6.14 0.37 -12.41
CA HIS A 53 7.32 0.67 -13.23
C HIS A 53 7.28 2.05 -13.88
N CYS A 54 6.25 2.87 -13.67
CA CYS A 54 6.16 4.15 -14.37
C CYS A 54 7.32 5.11 -14.06
N ARG A 55 7.54 6.09 -14.94
CA ARG A 55 8.61 7.09 -14.77
C ARG A 55 8.55 7.78 -13.40
N SER A 56 7.37 8.21 -12.94
CA SER A 56 7.24 8.89 -11.64
C SER A 56 7.60 7.99 -10.46
N CYS A 57 7.26 6.70 -10.52
CA CYS A 57 7.66 5.74 -9.48
C CYS A 57 9.17 5.51 -9.47
N ARG A 58 9.81 5.44 -10.65
CA ARG A 58 11.27 5.31 -10.78
C ARG A 58 12.01 6.56 -10.35
N THR A 59 11.52 7.74 -10.70
CA THR A 59 12.11 9.03 -10.28
C THR A 59 11.95 9.23 -8.78
N TRP A 60 10.82 8.83 -8.21
CA TRP A 60 10.60 8.91 -6.78
C TRP A 60 11.46 7.88 -6.05
N GLY A 61 11.18 6.59 -6.22
CA GLY A 61 11.83 5.52 -5.45
C GLY A 61 13.22 5.08 -5.92
N GLY A 62 13.76 5.63 -7.00
CA GLY A 62 15.03 5.21 -7.61
C GLY A 62 14.97 3.87 -8.37
N SER A 63 13.83 3.18 -8.38
CA SER A 63 13.59 1.91 -9.07
C SER A 63 12.09 1.67 -9.25
N SER A 64 11.70 0.47 -9.69
CA SER A 64 10.32 0.01 -9.54
C SER A 64 9.84 0.16 -8.10
N PHE A 65 8.62 0.66 -7.92
CA PHE A 65 8.09 1.00 -6.60
C PHE A 65 7.15 -0.08 -6.09
N PHE A 66 7.47 -0.66 -4.94
CA PHE A 66 6.74 -1.76 -4.31
C PHE A 66 5.85 -1.21 -3.21
N ALA A 67 4.53 -1.44 -3.26
CA ALA A 67 3.63 -0.95 -2.22
C ALA A 67 2.52 -1.95 -1.88
N VAL A 68 2.21 -2.05 -0.58
CA VAL A 68 1.01 -2.72 -0.07
C VAL A 68 -0.15 -1.74 0.02
N LYS A 69 -1.36 -2.22 -0.21
CA LYS A 69 -2.58 -1.45 0.04
C LYS A 69 -2.90 -1.48 1.54
N CYS A 70 -3.14 -0.30 2.11
CA CYS A 70 -3.34 -0.09 3.55
C CYS A 70 -4.72 0.48 3.93
N GLY A 71 -5.66 0.49 2.99
CA GLY A 71 -7.01 1.02 3.20
C GLY A 71 -7.03 2.52 3.50
N THR A 72 -8.10 2.97 4.16
CA THR A 72 -8.28 4.38 4.57
C THR A 72 -7.98 4.61 6.06
N ARG A 73 -7.97 3.55 6.88
CA ARG A 73 -7.68 3.60 8.31
C ARG A 73 -6.17 3.59 8.56
N VAL A 74 -5.57 4.75 8.29
CA VAL A 74 -4.15 5.02 8.51
C VAL A 74 -4.00 6.25 9.39
N LYS A 75 -3.35 6.08 10.54
CA LYS A 75 -2.97 7.17 11.44
C LYS A 75 -1.50 7.53 11.18
N ILE A 76 -1.21 8.82 11.14
CA ILE A 76 0.14 9.35 10.96
C ILE A 76 0.48 10.18 12.19
N GLU A 77 1.62 9.91 12.81
CA GLU A 77 2.20 10.71 13.89
C GLU A 77 3.41 11.46 13.31
N GLY A 78 3.51 12.76 13.60
CA GLY A 78 4.49 13.65 12.95
C GLY A 78 4.03 14.18 11.59
N GLU A 79 2.72 14.42 11.40
CA GLU A 79 2.14 14.93 10.15
C GLU A 79 2.73 16.28 9.71
N ASP A 80 3.16 17.11 10.65
CA ASP A 80 3.85 18.38 10.41
C ASP A 80 5.17 18.21 9.62
N LYS A 81 5.74 17.01 9.66
CA LYS A 81 6.97 16.63 8.94
C LYS A 81 6.70 15.86 7.65
N VAL A 82 5.43 15.73 7.25
CA VAL A 82 5.04 15.10 5.99
C VAL A 82 4.85 16.17 4.93
N LYS A 83 5.64 16.10 3.86
CA LYS A 83 5.43 16.91 2.67
C LYS A 83 4.65 16.12 1.63
N MET A 84 3.60 16.76 1.10
CA MET A 84 2.73 16.21 0.06
C MET A 84 3.13 16.73 -1.33
N TYR A 85 3.09 15.84 -2.33
CA TYR A 85 3.31 16.14 -3.73
C TYR A 85 2.16 15.59 -4.59
N GLU A 86 1.51 16.47 -5.35
CA GLU A 86 0.42 16.12 -6.26
C GLU A 86 0.95 15.43 -7.51
N SER A 87 1.06 14.09 -7.45
CA SER A 87 1.85 13.32 -8.42
C SER A 87 1.11 12.92 -9.70
N SER A 88 -0.22 12.97 -9.69
CA SER A 88 -1.10 12.73 -10.85
C SER A 88 -2.50 13.29 -10.60
N SER A 89 -3.42 13.13 -11.55
CA SER A 89 -4.84 13.44 -11.34
C SER A 89 -5.51 12.51 -10.32
N TRP A 90 -5.01 11.29 -10.12
CA TRP A 90 -5.63 10.29 -9.23
C TRP A 90 -4.88 10.04 -7.92
N ALA A 91 -3.63 10.49 -7.76
CA ALA A 91 -2.84 10.21 -6.55
C ALA A 91 -1.89 11.33 -6.13
N SER A 92 -1.76 11.51 -4.81
CA SER A 92 -0.73 12.31 -4.16
C SER A 92 0.31 11.42 -3.47
N ARG A 93 1.51 11.95 -3.22
CA ARG A 93 2.63 11.25 -2.59
C ARG A 93 3.07 12.00 -1.34
N GLY A 94 3.23 11.27 -0.23
CA GLY A 94 3.78 11.79 1.02
C GLY A 94 5.22 11.32 1.22
N PHE A 95 6.09 12.22 1.67
CA PHE A 95 7.45 11.90 2.07
C PHE A 95 7.85 12.69 3.32
N CYS A 96 8.78 12.13 4.10
CA CYS A 96 9.31 12.80 5.27
C CYS A 96 10.18 13.98 4.85
N ALA A 97 9.86 15.18 5.33
CA ALA A 97 10.60 16.40 5.03
C ALA A 97 12.02 16.40 5.62
N GLU A 98 12.26 15.62 6.68
CA GLU A 98 13.55 15.56 7.38
C GLU A 98 14.54 14.60 6.72
N CYS A 99 14.12 13.37 6.40
CA CYS A 99 15.02 12.33 5.89
C CYS A 99 14.73 11.90 4.45
N GLY A 100 13.73 12.49 3.78
CA GLY A 100 13.38 12.18 2.40
C GLY A 100 12.69 10.83 2.18
N THR A 101 12.45 10.03 3.24
CA THR A 101 11.79 8.73 3.10
C THR A 101 10.43 8.87 2.43
N HIS A 102 10.19 8.08 1.39
CA HIS A 102 8.89 7.96 0.74
C HIS A 102 7.93 7.20 1.65
N LEU A 103 6.84 7.83 2.04
CA LEU A 103 5.95 7.32 3.09
C LEU A 103 4.74 6.59 2.51
N PHE A 104 4.10 7.18 1.50
CA PHE A 104 2.91 6.61 0.88
C PHE A 104 2.60 7.31 -0.43
N TYR A 105 1.82 6.66 -1.28
CA TYR A 105 0.94 7.38 -2.20
C TYR A 105 -0.52 7.14 -1.79
N LYS A 106 -1.33 8.19 -1.89
CA LYS A 106 -2.73 8.20 -1.49
C LYS A 106 -3.59 8.46 -2.71
N PHE A 107 -4.56 7.58 -2.98
CA PHE A 107 -5.53 7.82 -4.04
C PHE A 107 -6.48 8.95 -3.63
N LYS A 108 -6.71 9.89 -4.54
CA LYS A 108 -7.53 11.08 -4.27
C LYS A 108 -9.01 10.74 -4.12
N ALA A 109 -9.54 9.94 -5.04
CA ALA A 109 -10.96 9.58 -5.04
C ALA A 109 -11.36 8.67 -3.87
N SER A 110 -10.57 7.62 -3.59
CA SER A 110 -10.91 6.66 -2.53
C SER A 110 -10.32 7.02 -1.15
N GLY A 111 -9.31 7.91 -1.11
CA GLY A 111 -8.56 8.20 0.11
C GLY A 111 -7.64 7.06 0.57
N GLU A 112 -7.54 5.96 -0.20
CA GLU A 112 -6.78 4.79 0.19
C GLU A 112 -5.27 5.03 0.12
N TYR A 113 -4.57 4.60 1.17
CA TYR A 113 -3.12 4.64 1.27
C TYR A 113 -2.49 3.39 0.68
N ASN A 114 -1.37 3.59 0.02
CA ASN A 114 -0.46 2.54 -0.40
C ASN A 114 0.93 2.89 0.12
N ILE A 115 1.48 2.02 0.95
CA ILE A 115 2.71 2.28 1.71
C ILE A 115 3.82 1.38 1.15
N PRO A 116 5.05 1.90 0.94
CA PRO A 116 6.13 1.08 0.43
C PRO A 116 6.40 -0.14 1.31
N VAL A 117 6.51 -1.32 0.67
CA VAL A 117 6.65 -2.61 1.36
C VAL A 117 7.85 -2.59 2.32
N GLY A 118 8.97 -2.03 1.87
CA GLY A 118 10.23 -1.99 2.65
C GLY A 118 10.21 -1.08 3.87
N LEU A 119 9.16 -0.29 4.09
CA LEU A 119 9.00 0.43 5.35
C LEU A 119 8.57 -0.51 6.48
N PHE A 120 7.78 -1.53 6.19
CA PHE A 120 7.34 -2.46 7.22
C PHE A 120 8.41 -3.51 7.49
N GLN A 121 8.74 -3.70 8.77
CA GLN A 121 9.80 -4.65 9.16
C GLN A 121 9.33 -6.11 9.15
N ASN A 122 8.04 -6.36 9.41
CA ASN A 122 7.55 -7.70 9.78
C ASN A 122 6.23 -8.11 9.09
N LEU A 123 6.02 -7.71 7.83
CA LEU A 123 4.87 -8.24 7.07
C LEU A 123 5.10 -9.70 6.71
N LYS A 124 4.07 -10.53 6.92
CA LYS A 124 4.09 -11.96 6.62
C LYS A 124 3.21 -12.26 5.40
N GLY A 125 3.55 -13.33 4.69
CA GLY A 125 2.74 -13.83 3.57
C GLY A 125 2.70 -12.88 2.37
N LEU A 126 3.72 -12.05 2.19
CA LEU A 126 3.78 -11.10 1.08
C LEU A 126 3.72 -11.82 -0.27
N GLU A 127 2.81 -11.37 -1.14
CA GLU A 127 2.62 -11.90 -2.48
C GLU A 127 2.64 -10.73 -3.48
N MET A 128 3.54 -10.77 -4.45
CA MET A 128 3.48 -9.84 -5.58
C MET A 128 2.34 -10.28 -6.49
N ASP A 129 1.25 -9.53 -6.55
CA ASP A 129 0.06 -9.96 -7.30
C ASP A 129 -0.17 -9.16 -8.59
N MET A 130 0.48 -7.99 -8.71
CA MET A 130 0.26 -7.04 -9.79
C MET A 130 1.53 -6.25 -10.13
N GLN A 131 1.80 -6.09 -11.42
CA GLN A 131 2.78 -5.14 -11.96
C GLN A 131 2.08 -4.09 -12.84
N TYR A 132 2.19 -2.81 -12.49
CA TYR A 132 1.66 -1.70 -13.28
C TYR A 132 2.72 -1.07 -14.18
N PHE A 133 2.28 -0.62 -15.35
CA PHE A 133 3.12 -0.04 -16.41
C PHE A 133 4.23 -1.01 -16.85
N SER A 134 3.89 -2.29 -17.05
CA SER A 134 4.88 -3.34 -17.35
C SER A 134 5.67 -3.08 -18.64
N ASP A 135 5.06 -2.43 -19.62
CA ASP A 135 5.67 -1.92 -20.86
C ASP A 135 6.66 -0.77 -20.63
N MET A 136 6.64 -0.12 -19.47
CA MET A 136 7.62 0.89 -19.05
C MET A 136 8.76 0.32 -18.20
N ARG A 137 8.76 -1.01 -17.93
CA ARG A 137 9.83 -1.68 -17.19
C ARG A 137 11.16 -1.54 -17.94
N PRO A 138 12.19 -0.92 -17.34
CA PRO A 138 13.53 -0.87 -17.92
C PRO A 138 14.10 -2.26 -18.18
N SER A 139 14.89 -2.39 -19.24
CA SER A 139 15.45 -3.67 -19.68
C SER A 139 16.50 -4.27 -18.74
N TYR A 140 17.03 -3.49 -17.79
CA TYR A 140 18.08 -3.94 -16.87
C TYR A 140 17.56 -4.74 -15.66
N TYR A 141 16.24 -4.97 -15.54
CA TYR A 141 15.68 -5.90 -14.56
C TYR A 141 14.39 -6.58 -15.03
N CYS A 142 14.10 -7.73 -14.45
CA CYS A 142 12.82 -8.43 -14.56
C CYS A 142 12.60 -9.25 -13.29
N PHE A 143 11.34 -9.42 -12.86
CA PHE A 143 11.00 -10.31 -11.76
C PHE A 143 10.63 -11.69 -12.29
N THR A 144 11.05 -12.73 -11.58
CA THR A 144 10.78 -14.12 -11.96
C THR A 144 9.39 -14.60 -11.54
N ASN A 145 8.71 -13.87 -10.66
CA ASN A 145 7.37 -14.20 -10.20
C ASN A 145 6.35 -14.06 -11.34
N THR A 146 5.45 -15.03 -11.46
CA THR A 146 4.27 -14.91 -12.31
C THR A 146 3.25 -14.01 -11.63
N THR A 147 2.94 -12.86 -12.23
CA THR A 147 1.96 -11.92 -11.69
C THR A 147 1.01 -11.44 -12.77
N LYS A 148 -0.10 -10.80 -12.38
CA LYS A 148 -0.85 -9.98 -13.32
C LYS A 148 0.03 -8.80 -13.72
N GLU A 149 -0.07 -8.38 -14.96
CA GLU A 149 0.59 -7.18 -15.45
C GLU A 149 -0.44 -6.29 -16.15
N MET A 150 -0.23 -4.97 -16.08
CA MET A 150 -0.98 -3.99 -16.86
C MET A 150 -0.01 -3.04 -17.53
N THR A 151 -0.20 -2.85 -18.82
CA THR A 151 0.51 -1.87 -19.65
C THR A 151 0.09 -0.44 -19.34
N THR A 152 0.81 0.54 -19.86
CA THR A 152 0.47 1.96 -19.76
C THR A 152 -0.97 2.23 -20.20
N ALA A 153 -1.39 1.70 -21.34
CA ALA A 153 -2.74 1.92 -21.87
C ALA A 153 -3.82 1.39 -20.91
N GLU A 154 -3.64 0.17 -20.38
CA GLU A 154 -4.58 -0.46 -19.46
C GLU A 154 -4.65 0.27 -18.12
N VAL A 155 -3.50 0.68 -17.57
CA VAL A 155 -3.44 1.43 -16.31
C VAL A 155 -4.09 2.80 -16.45
N MET A 156 -3.81 3.51 -17.53
CA MET A 156 -4.41 4.83 -17.80
C MET A 156 -5.92 4.71 -17.91
N ALA A 157 -6.43 3.74 -18.69
CA ALA A 157 -7.86 3.49 -18.81
C ALA A 157 -8.52 3.14 -17.47
N TYR A 158 -7.86 2.30 -16.65
CA TYR A 158 -8.38 1.87 -15.36
C TYR A 158 -8.48 3.02 -14.35
N PHE A 159 -7.43 3.84 -14.22
CA PHE A 159 -7.42 4.92 -13.23
C PHE A 159 -8.15 6.17 -13.70
N SER A 160 -8.12 6.52 -14.99
CA SER A 160 -8.84 7.69 -15.50
C SER A 160 -10.36 7.54 -15.36
N ALA A 161 -10.88 6.31 -15.48
CA ALA A 161 -12.30 6.03 -15.26
C ALA A 161 -12.73 6.12 -13.77
N LYS A 162 -11.78 6.32 -12.86
CA LYS A 162 -12.00 6.35 -11.40
C LYS A 162 -11.69 7.71 -10.77
N VAL A 163 -11.34 8.71 -11.59
CA VAL A 163 -11.14 10.11 -11.16
C VAL A 163 -12.47 10.84 -11.16
#